data_AF-A0ABD2NZS3-F1
#
_entry.id   AF-A0ABD2NZS3-F1
#
_cell.length_a   1.000
_cell.length_b   1.000
_cell.length_c   1.000
_cell.angle_alpha   90.00
_cell.angle_beta   90.00
_cell.angle_gamma   90.00
#
_symmetry.space_group_name_H-M   'P 1'
#
loop_
_entity.id
_entity.type
_entity.pdbx_description
1 polymer ?
#
loop_
_entity_poly.entity_id
_entity_poly.type
_entity_poly.pdbx_seq_one_letter_code
_entity_poly.pdbx_strand_id
1 'polypeptide(L)'
;MLGFVICESKSTVALSMDTQAEAALMYDSVFIFALGLQTLEQSHSLRHPNVSCDREQPWDGGLSLINYINAVGLKGLSGPIEFKEGRRIQFKLDLLKLKQHALVKVGEWRPGAGVNVTDRGAFFEAGTANVTLVVTTILEQPYVMMRQDPLLIGNEQYEGFCIDLLREIASMVGFEYRIELVPDSKYGVIDLETGEWNGIVKQLMDKNKYQLFEMLTFNHIKENNSSKLCIYDILDAVTKRE
;
A
#
# COMPACT_ATOMS: atom_id res chain seq x y z
N MET A 1 14.35 11.53 0.10
CA MET A 1 14.35 10.06 -0.09
C MET A 1 13.45 9.48 0.99
N LEU A 2 12.16 9.34 0.72
CA LEU A 2 11.19 8.80 1.69
C LEU A 2 11.33 7.27 1.68
N GLY A 3 11.96 6.73 2.72
CA GLY A 3 12.00 5.30 2.98
C GLY A 3 10.68 4.89 3.61
N PHE A 4 9.87 4.11 2.90
CA PHE A 4 8.77 3.37 3.49
C PHE A 4 9.37 2.28 4.39
N VAL A 5 9.18 2.41 5.70
CA VAL A 5 9.45 1.33 6.65
C VAL A 5 8.34 0.30 6.46
N ILE A 6 8.61 -0.74 5.68
CA ILE A 6 7.75 -1.92 5.63
C ILE A 6 7.92 -2.64 6.98
N CYS A 7 6.90 -2.56 7.82
CA CYS A 7 6.83 -3.37 9.03
C CYS A 7 6.54 -4.83 8.61
N GLU A 8 7.59 -5.61 8.38
CA GLU A 8 7.45 -7.04 8.08
C GLU A 8 7.13 -7.82 9.36
N SER A 9 5.84 -8.02 9.64
CA SER A 9 5.40 -9.23 10.33
C SER A 9 5.07 -10.28 9.26
N LYS A 10 6.06 -11.09 8.88
CA LYS A 10 5.81 -12.21 7.95
C LYS A 10 4.87 -13.21 8.64
N SER A 11 3.61 -13.18 8.23
CA SER A 11 2.61 -14.17 8.63
C SER A 11 2.96 -15.55 8.06
N THR A 12 2.59 -16.64 8.75
CA THR A 12 2.82 -18.03 8.29
C THR A 12 2.26 -18.28 6.88
N VAL A 13 1.18 -17.59 6.51
CA VAL A 13 0.60 -17.63 5.17
C VAL A 13 1.57 -17.06 4.13
N ALA A 14 2.18 -15.89 4.40
CA ALA A 14 3.16 -15.29 3.50
C ALA A 14 4.40 -16.18 3.30
N LEU A 15 4.87 -16.85 4.36
CA LEU A 15 5.97 -17.82 4.29
C LEU A 15 5.63 -19.05 3.41
N SER A 16 4.40 -19.56 3.50
CA SER A 16 3.97 -20.68 2.64
C SER A 16 3.82 -20.29 1.17
N MET A 17 3.47 -19.03 0.88
CA MET A 17 3.36 -18.52 -0.49
C MET A 17 4.74 -18.32 -1.13
N ASP A 18 5.73 -17.83 -0.37
CA ASP A 18 7.12 -17.68 -0.85
C ASP A 18 7.70 -19.03 -1.30
N THR A 19 7.56 -20.07 -0.47
CA THR A 19 8.09 -21.41 -0.78
C THR A 19 7.44 -22.05 -2.01
N GLN A 20 6.13 -21.83 -2.22
CA GLN A 20 5.44 -22.30 -3.42
C GLN A 20 5.86 -21.53 -4.67
N ALA A 21 6.12 -20.22 -4.56
CA ALA A 21 6.59 -19.40 -5.67
C ALA A 21 8.01 -19.78 -6.13
N GLU A 22 8.93 -20.01 -5.19
CA GLU A 22 10.30 -20.46 -5.49
C GLU A 22 10.31 -21.81 -6.22
N ALA A 23 9.52 -22.77 -5.75
CA ALA A 23 9.38 -24.07 -6.39
C ALA A 23 8.81 -23.96 -7.82
N ALA A 24 7.80 -23.10 -8.02
CA ALA A 24 7.23 -22.85 -9.34
C ALA A 24 8.24 -22.21 -10.30
N LEU A 25 9.05 -21.27 -9.83
CA LEU A 25 10.12 -20.65 -10.63
C LEU A 25 11.23 -21.66 -10.99
N MET A 26 11.58 -22.55 -10.06
CA MET A 26 12.55 -23.63 -10.33
C MET A 26 12.02 -24.63 -11.36
N TYR A 27 10.75 -25.00 -11.27
CA TYR A 27 10.11 -25.88 -12.25
C TYR A 27 10.13 -25.24 -13.64
N ASP A 28 9.70 -23.98 -13.74
CA ASP A 28 9.68 -23.24 -15.00
C ASP A 28 11.10 -23.07 -15.58
N SER A 29 12.12 -22.84 -14.74
CA SER A 29 13.50 -22.65 -15.19
C SER A 29 14.09 -23.90 -15.84
N VAL A 30 13.90 -25.07 -15.22
CA VAL A 30 14.34 -26.36 -15.78
C VAL A 30 13.63 -26.65 -17.09
N PHE A 31 12.32 -26.36 -17.17
CA PHE A 31 11.53 -26.59 -18.36
C PHE A 31 11.98 -25.72 -19.55
N ILE A 32 12.19 -24.42 -19.32
CA ILE A 32 12.71 -23.48 -20.34
C ILE A 32 14.11 -23.90 -20.79
N PHE A 33 14.98 -24.26 -19.84
CA PHE A 33 16.33 -24.71 -20.16
C PHE A 33 16.32 -25.97 -21.02
N ALA A 34 15.49 -26.96 -20.67
CA ALA A 34 15.34 -28.18 -21.44
C ALA A 34 14.84 -27.90 -22.87
N LEU A 35 13.87 -26.99 -23.02
CA LEU A 35 13.36 -26.59 -24.33
C LEU A 35 14.43 -25.87 -25.17
N GLY A 36 15.18 -24.95 -24.55
CA GLY A 36 16.30 -24.26 -25.20
C GLY A 36 17.39 -25.24 -25.65
N LEU A 37 17.73 -26.21 -24.80
CA LEU A 37 18.73 -27.23 -25.09
C LEU A 37 18.28 -28.19 -26.20
N GLN A 38 17.02 -28.62 -26.17
CA GLN A 38 16.43 -29.44 -27.24
C GLN A 38 16.44 -28.71 -28.58
N THR A 39 16.15 -27.41 -28.58
CA THR A 39 16.19 -26.59 -29.80
C THR A 39 17.62 -26.42 -30.32
N LEU A 40 18.61 -26.32 -29.42
CA LEU A 40 20.02 -26.27 -29.79
C LEU A 40 20.48 -27.59 -30.42
N GLU A 41 20.08 -28.74 -29.87
CA GLU A 41 20.45 -30.06 -30.38
C GLU A 41 19.93 -30.30 -31.81
N GLN A 42 18.77 -29.76 -32.15
CA GLN A 42 18.21 -29.84 -33.50
C GLN A 42 19.02 -29.06 -34.54
N SER A 43 19.72 -28.00 -34.13
CA SER A 43 20.47 -27.12 -35.04
C SER A 43 21.98 -27.38 -35.01
N HIS A 44 22.54 -27.85 -33.89
CA HIS A 44 23.97 -28.07 -33.68
C HIS A 44 24.22 -29.34 -32.87
N SER A 45 25.32 -30.04 -33.14
CA SER A 45 25.71 -31.17 -32.28
C SER A 45 26.10 -30.65 -30.90
N LEU A 46 25.41 -31.12 -29.85
CA LEU A 46 25.80 -30.83 -28.47
C LEU A 46 27.17 -31.48 -28.19
N ARG A 47 28.19 -30.64 -28.04
CA ARG A 47 29.52 -31.06 -27.55
C ARG A 47 29.78 -30.38 -26.23
N HIS A 48 30.15 -31.17 -25.23
CA HIS A 48 30.55 -30.67 -23.93
C HIS A 48 32.03 -30.26 -23.98
N PRO A 49 32.36 -28.96 -23.92
CA PRO A 49 33.75 -28.54 -23.87
C PRO A 49 34.33 -28.82 -22.48
N ASN A 50 35.62 -29.16 -22.43
CA ASN A 50 36.37 -29.13 -21.18
C ASN A 50 36.75 -27.68 -20.89
N VAL A 51 35.94 -27.01 -20.07
CA VAL A 51 36.13 -25.60 -19.69
C VAL A 51 36.90 -25.47 -18.38
N SER A 52 37.80 -24.50 -18.30
CA SER A 52 38.51 -24.11 -17.08
C SER A 52 38.17 -22.66 -16.75
N CYS A 53 37.98 -22.33 -15.47
CA CYS A 53 37.76 -20.96 -15.02
C CYS A 53 39.02 -20.09 -15.10
N ASP A 54 40.21 -20.69 -15.25
CA ASP A 54 41.49 -19.97 -15.40
C ASP A 54 41.68 -19.43 -16.82
N ARG A 55 40.91 -19.94 -17.78
CA ARG A 55 40.94 -19.54 -19.19
C ARG A 55 39.58 -18.99 -19.56
N GLU A 56 39.52 -17.72 -19.97
CA GLU A 56 38.28 -17.06 -20.42
C GLU A 56 37.84 -17.54 -21.81
N GLN A 57 37.82 -18.85 -22.05
CA GLN A 57 37.40 -19.42 -23.32
C GLN A 57 35.91 -19.77 -23.26
N PRO A 58 35.05 -19.02 -23.98
CA PRO A 58 33.62 -19.27 -23.98
C PRO A 58 33.30 -20.57 -24.72
N TRP A 59 32.16 -21.18 -24.35
CA TRP A 59 31.61 -22.27 -25.13
C TRP A 59 30.94 -21.74 -26.40
N ASP A 60 31.35 -22.25 -27.56
CA ASP A 60 30.83 -21.84 -28.88
C ASP A 60 29.30 -21.94 -28.97
N GLY A 61 28.69 -22.96 -28.34
CA GLY A 61 27.24 -23.15 -28.32
C GLY A 61 26.49 -22.23 -27.35
N GLY A 62 27.19 -21.50 -26.48
CA GLY A 62 26.60 -20.71 -25.41
C GLY A 62 25.73 -19.56 -25.92
N LEU A 63 26.18 -18.85 -26.97
CA LEU A 63 25.41 -17.75 -27.55
C LEU A 63 24.13 -18.25 -28.24
N SER A 64 24.21 -19.38 -28.94
CA SER A 64 23.04 -20.01 -29.55
C SER A 64 22.05 -20.48 -28.48
N LEU A 65 22.54 -21.11 -27.40
CA LEU A 65 21.68 -21.56 -26.29
C LEU A 65 20.92 -20.40 -25.65
N ILE A 66 21.59 -19.30 -25.31
CA ILE A 66 20.92 -18.15 -24.69
C ILE A 66 19.91 -17.50 -25.64
N ASN A 67 20.19 -17.49 -26.94
CA ASN A 67 19.23 -17.00 -27.95
C ASN A 67 17.99 -17.89 -28.03
N TYR A 68 18.15 -19.22 -27.99
CA TYR A 68 17.02 -20.14 -27.95
C TYR A 68 16.20 -19.99 -26.67
N ILE A 69 16.87 -19.86 -25.51
CA ILE A 69 16.19 -19.58 -24.23
C ILE A 69 15.42 -18.26 -24.30
N ASN A 70 16.01 -17.20 -24.84
CA ASN A 70 15.36 -15.89 -24.97
C ASN A 70 14.17 -15.90 -25.94
N ALA A 71 14.17 -16.80 -26.93
CA ALA A 71 13.09 -16.95 -27.90
C ALA A 71 11.91 -17.78 -27.36
N VAL A 72 12.04 -18.42 -26.19
CA VAL A 72 10.95 -19.20 -25.59
C VAL A 72 9.83 -18.24 -25.13
N GLY A 73 8.65 -18.43 -25.73
CA GLY A 73 7.39 -17.86 -25.27
C GLY A 73 6.45 -18.98 -24.85
N LEU A 74 6.19 -19.14 -23.55
CA LEU A 74 5.28 -20.16 -23.03
C LEU A 74 4.57 -19.70 -21.76
N LYS A 75 3.53 -20.44 -21.36
CA LYS A 75 2.84 -20.23 -20.10
C LYS A 75 3.23 -21.32 -19.11
N GLY A 76 4.03 -20.95 -18.10
CA GLY A 76 4.48 -21.83 -17.03
C GLY A 76 3.59 -21.72 -15.78
N LEU A 77 4.05 -22.32 -14.68
CA LEU A 77 3.38 -22.26 -13.38
C LEU A 77 3.36 -20.83 -12.82
N SER A 78 4.42 -20.07 -13.07
CA SER A 78 4.52 -18.65 -12.71
C SER A 78 3.82 -17.70 -13.69
N GLY A 79 3.05 -18.22 -14.65
CA GLY A 79 2.31 -17.45 -15.65
C GLY A 79 3.03 -17.30 -16.99
N PRO A 80 2.72 -16.25 -17.78
CA PRO A 80 3.35 -16.03 -19.09
C PRO A 80 4.84 -15.77 -18.91
N ILE A 81 5.67 -16.44 -19.69
CA ILE A 81 7.13 -16.32 -19.66
C ILE A 81 7.59 -15.87 -21.03
N GLU A 82 8.18 -14.69 -21.07
CA GLU A 82 8.80 -14.10 -22.25
C GLU A 82 10.03 -13.32 -21.80
N PHE A 83 11.12 -13.43 -22.56
CA PHE A 83 12.39 -12.80 -22.26
C PHE A 83 12.77 -11.74 -23.29
N LYS A 84 13.50 -10.74 -22.83
CA LYS A 84 14.23 -9.79 -23.66
C LYS A 84 15.59 -9.57 -23.01
N GLU A 85 16.66 -9.84 -23.75
CA GLU A 85 18.04 -9.67 -23.27
C GLU A 85 18.30 -10.39 -21.93
N GLY A 86 17.82 -11.62 -21.79
CA GLY A 86 17.98 -12.42 -20.57
C GLY A 86 17.10 -12.00 -19.39
N ARG A 87 16.21 -11.02 -19.57
CA ARG A 87 15.28 -10.55 -18.52
C ARG A 87 13.85 -10.90 -18.86
N ARG A 88 13.11 -11.42 -17.88
CA ARG A 88 11.68 -11.66 -18.04
C ARG A 88 10.95 -10.33 -18.12
N ILE A 89 10.26 -10.09 -19.23
CA ILE A 89 9.56 -8.82 -19.49
C ILE A 89 8.06 -8.90 -19.25
N GLN A 90 7.50 -10.11 -19.34
CA GLN A 90 6.08 -10.34 -19.15
C GLN A 90 5.85 -11.20 -17.92
N PHE A 91 5.12 -10.66 -16.97
CA PHE A 91 4.67 -11.34 -15.77
C PHE A 91 3.45 -10.62 -15.20
N LYS A 92 2.76 -11.26 -14.26
CA LYS A 92 1.58 -10.73 -13.59
C LYS A 92 1.72 -10.93 -12.10
N LEU A 93 1.47 -9.89 -11.31
CA LEU A 93 1.42 -9.97 -9.85
C LEU A 93 -0.04 -9.88 -9.42
N ASP A 94 -0.50 -10.83 -8.61
CA ASP A 94 -1.85 -10.78 -8.08
C ASP A 94 -1.86 -9.97 -6.77
N LEU A 95 -2.77 -9.00 -6.67
CA LEU A 95 -2.99 -8.22 -5.46
C LEU A 95 -3.90 -9.01 -4.53
N LEU A 96 -3.43 -9.28 -3.32
CA LEU A 96 -4.14 -10.07 -2.33
C LEU A 96 -4.48 -9.20 -1.12
N LYS A 97 -5.71 -9.32 -0.62
CA LYS A 97 -6.17 -8.70 0.63
C LYS A 97 -6.55 -9.80 1.60
N LEU A 98 -6.06 -9.69 2.83
CA LEU A 98 -6.55 -10.51 3.93
C LEU A 98 -7.93 -10.01 4.35
N LYS A 99 -8.96 -10.82 4.08
CA LYS A 99 -10.29 -10.69 4.69
C LYS A 99 -10.34 -11.60 5.93
N GLN A 100 -11.40 -11.48 6.73
CA GLN A 100 -11.52 -12.09 8.08
C GLN A 100 -11.07 -13.57 8.17
N HIS A 101 -11.25 -14.37 7.11
CA HIS A 101 -10.94 -15.80 7.12
C HIS A 101 -10.08 -16.28 5.94
N ALA A 102 -9.68 -15.40 5.01
CA ALA A 102 -8.95 -15.81 3.81
C ALA A 102 -8.21 -14.66 3.13
N LEU A 103 -7.09 -14.97 2.47
CA LEU A 103 -6.52 -14.11 1.44
C LEU A 103 -7.38 -14.21 0.18
N VAL A 104 -7.85 -13.06 -0.30
CA VAL A 104 -8.67 -12.95 -1.50
C VAL A 104 -7.94 -12.11 -2.52
N LYS A 105 -7.95 -12.54 -3.79
CA LYS A 105 -7.45 -11.72 -4.90
C LYS A 105 -8.40 -10.54 -5.14
N VAL A 106 -7.84 -9.34 -5.10
CA VAL A 106 -8.57 -8.06 -5.20
C VAL A 106 -8.11 -7.20 -6.37
N GLY A 107 -7.12 -7.67 -7.12
CA GLY A 107 -6.65 -7.03 -8.33
C GLY A 107 -5.44 -7.73 -8.92
N GLU A 108 -4.87 -7.13 -9.94
CA GLU A 108 -3.63 -7.57 -10.56
C GLU A 108 -2.79 -6.40 -11.03
N TRP A 109 -1.49 -6.62 -11.13
CA TRP A 109 -0.54 -5.68 -11.70
C TRP A 109 0.21 -6.34 -12.86
N ARG A 110 0.40 -5.58 -13.94
CA ARG A 110 1.21 -6.01 -15.09
C ARG A 110 2.19 -4.91 -15.51
N PRO A 111 3.38 -5.27 -16.03
CA PRO A 111 4.27 -4.33 -16.68
C PRO A 111 3.54 -3.58 -17.81
N GLY A 112 3.68 -2.25 -17.86
CA GLY A 112 3.03 -1.39 -18.86
C GLY A 112 1.56 -1.03 -18.59
N ALA A 113 0.77 -1.93 -17.98
CA ALA A 113 -0.63 -1.65 -17.63
C ALA A 113 -0.81 -1.04 -16.23
N GLY A 114 0.14 -1.28 -15.31
CA GLY A 114 0.03 -0.81 -13.94
C GLY A 114 -0.94 -1.65 -13.09
N VAL A 115 -1.42 -1.06 -12.00
CA VAL A 115 -2.36 -1.71 -11.07
C VAL A 115 -3.77 -1.67 -11.65
N ASN A 116 -4.44 -2.82 -11.65
CA ASN A 116 -5.86 -2.97 -11.93
C ASN A 116 -6.57 -3.59 -10.73
N VAL A 117 -7.34 -2.79 -10.00
CA VAL A 117 -8.09 -3.24 -8.82
C VAL A 117 -9.47 -3.73 -9.26
N THR A 118 -9.73 -5.02 -9.08
CA THR A 118 -11.03 -5.64 -9.42
C THR A 118 -12.04 -5.53 -8.28
N ASP A 119 -11.58 -5.58 -7.03
CA ASP A 119 -12.42 -5.45 -5.83
C ASP A 119 -11.98 -4.21 -5.04
N ARG A 120 -12.46 -3.03 -5.49
CA ARG A 120 -12.22 -1.77 -4.77
C ARG A 120 -12.83 -1.81 -3.37
N GLY A 121 -13.96 -2.48 -3.20
CA GLY A 121 -14.65 -2.64 -1.91
C GLY A 121 -13.85 -3.42 -0.85
N ALA A 122 -12.81 -4.15 -1.25
CA ALA A 122 -11.89 -4.79 -0.29
C ALA A 122 -10.84 -3.83 0.30
N PHE A 123 -10.58 -2.71 -0.35
CA PHE A 123 -9.67 -1.66 0.14
C PHE A 123 -10.43 -0.54 0.83
N PHE A 124 -11.63 -0.25 0.33
CA PHE A 124 -12.56 0.72 0.86
C PHE A 124 -13.75 -0.06 1.38
N GLU A 125 -13.87 -0.27 2.70
CA GLU A 125 -15.12 -0.79 3.27
C GLU A 125 -16.25 0.17 2.90
N ALA A 126 -16.97 -0.16 1.82
CA ALA A 126 -18.11 0.60 1.38
C ALA A 126 -19.25 0.35 2.38
N GLY A 127 -19.41 1.30 3.30
CA GLY A 127 -20.66 1.53 4.00
C GLY A 127 -21.16 0.37 4.85
N THR A 128 -20.61 0.24 6.05
CA THR A 128 -21.55 0.28 7.18
C THR A 128 -22.20 1.66 7.11
N ALA A 129 -23.45 1.73 6.62
CA ALA A 129 -24.22 2.97 6.49
C ALA A 129 -24.43 3.71 7.84
N ASN A 130 -23.95 3.13 8.94
CA ASN A 130 -24.05 3.62 10.31
C ASN A 130 -22.65 3.82 10.94
N VAL A 131 -21.68 4.36 10.21
CA VAL A 131 -20.40 4.79 10.82
C VAL A 131 -20.48 6.29 11.09
N THR A 132 -20.67 6.64 12.36
CA THR A 132 -20.51 8.01 12.83
C THR A 132 -19.01 8.29 12.95
N LEU A 133 -18.50 9.23 12.15
CA LEU A 133 -17.11 9.64 12.19
C LEU A 133 -16.79 10.34 13.51
N VAL A 134 -15.69 9.97 14.15
CA VAL A 134 -15.25 10.64 15.37
C VAL A 134 -14.25 11.71 14.98
N VAL A 135 -14.61 12.97 15.20
CA VAL A 135 -13.76 14.12 14.87
C VAL A 135 -13.09 14.58 16.16
N THR A 136 -11.80 14.32 16.28
CA THR A 136 -11.03 14.76 17.45
C THR A 136 -10.46 16.16 17.20
N THR A 137 -10.62 17.06 18.17
CA THR A 137 -10.11 18.45 18.07
C THR A 137 -9.75 19.03 19.44
N ILE A 138 -9.25 20.28 19.44
CA ILE A 138 -9.01 21.09 20.63
C ILE A 138 -9.84 22.38 20.58
N LEU A 139 -10.07 23.01 21.73
CA LEU A 139 -10.68 24.35 21.78
C LEU A 139 -9.63 25.40 21.42
N GLU A 140 -9.85 26.12 20.33
CA GLU A 140 -9.01 27.22 19.88
C GLU A 140 -9.83 28.27 19.15
N GLN A 141 -9.89 29.48 19.72
CA GLN A 141 -10.59 30.61 19.10
C GLN A 141 -9.78 31.14 17.89
N PRO A 142 -10.42 31.46 16.75
CA PRO A 142 -11.86 31.41 16.42
C PRO A 142 -12.32 30.13 15.69
N TYR A 143 -11.57 29.04 15.76
CA TYR A 143 -11.74 27.87 14.91
C TYR A 143 -12.67 26.82 15.52
N VAL A 144 -12.50 26.51 16.80
CA VAL A 144 -13.37 25.62 17.58
C VAL A 144 -13.55 26.22 18.97
N MET A 145 -14.79 26.54 19.32
CA MET A 145 -15.17 27.23 20.55
C MET A 145 -16.40 26.56 21.15
N MET A 146 -16.53 26.65 22.48
CA MET A 146 -17.75 26.24 23.16
C MET A 146 -18.81 27.33 23.02
N ARG A 147 -20.04 26.95 22.68
CA ARG A 147 -21.20 27.85 22.74
C ARG A 147 -21.55 28.13 24.19
N GLN A 148 -22.10 29.32 24.43
CA GLN A 148 -22.44 29.77 25.79
C GLN A 148 -23.71 29.12 26.37
N ASP A 149 -24.52 28.46 25.53
CA ASP A 149 -25.77 27.83 25.96
C ASP A 149 -25.53 26.40 26.50
N PRO A 150 -25.72 26.18 27.82
CA PRO A 150 -25.49 24.88 28.44
C PRO A 150 -26.57 23.84 28.12
N LEU A 151 -27.67 24.20 27.45
CA LEU A 151 -28.72 23.26 27.05
C LEU A 151 -28.37 22.50 25.76
N LEU A 152 -27.33 22.94 25.04
CA LEU A 152 -26.90 22.30 23.80
C LEU A 152 -26.22 20.97 24.09
N ILE A 153 -26.48 19.95 23.26
CA ILE A 153 -25.96 18.59 23.44
C ILE A 153 -25.26 18.13 22.16
N GLY A 154 -24.17 17.37 22.33
CA GLY A 154 -23.44 16.79 21.20
C GLY A 154 -22.73 17.86 20.37
N ASN A 155 -22.84 17.75 19.04
CA ASN A 155 -22.11 18.64 18.13
C ASN A 155 -22.54 20.11 18.22
N GLU A 156 -23.78 20.37 18.67
CA GLU A 156 -24.32 21.74 18.78
C GLU A 156 -23.62 22.56 19.87
N GLN A 157 -22.87 21.93 20.77
CA GLN A 157 -22.09 22.60 21.81
C GLN A 157 -20.90 23.38 21.27
N TYR A 158 -20.50 23.12 20.02
CA TYR A 158 -19.31 23.68 19.40
C TYR A 158 -19.68 24.67 18.28
N GLU A 159 -18.91 25.75 18.16
CA GLU A 159 -18.99 26.74 17.08
C GLU A 159 -17.59 27.18 16.62
N GLY A 160 -17.50 27.80 15.45
CA GLY A 160 -16.24 28.31 14.90
C GLY A 160 -16.01 27.87 13.46
N PHE A 161 -14.97 28.44 12.85
CA PHE A 161 -14.69 28.24 11.42
C PHE A 161 -14.56 26.77 11.00
N CYS A 162 -13.88 25.96 11.81
CA CYS A 162 -13.68 24.53 11.55
C CYS A 162 -15.00 23.75 11.67
N ILE A 163 -15.87 24.14 12.61
CA ILE A 163 -17.17 23.50 12.81
C ILE A 163 -18.11 23.77 11.63
N ASP A 164 -18.12 25.01 11.12
CA ASP A 164 -18.93 25.36 9.96
C ASP A 164 -18.45 24.63 8.70
N LEU A 165 -17.13 24.58 8.48
CA LEU A 165 -16.53 23.83 7.38
C LEU A 165 -16.85 22.34 7.46
N LEU A 166 -16.75 21.74 8.65
CA LEU A 166 -17.08 20.33 8.87
C LEU A 166 -18.54 20.03 8.51
N ARG A 167 -19.45 20.93 8.91
CA ARG A 167 -20.88 20.82 8.62
C ARG A 167 -21.16 20.84 7.13
N GLU A 168 -20.54 21.77 6.39
CA GLU A 168 -20.68 21.87 4.93
C GLU A 168 -20.15 20.62 4.23
N ILE A 169 -18.98 20.12 4.64
CA ILE A 169 -18.38 18.90 4.07
C ILE A 169 -19.26 17.67 4.39
N ALA A 170 -19.75 17.55 5.62
CA ALA A 170 -20.65 16.48 6.01
C ALA A 170 -21.96 16.50 5.21
N SER A 171 -22.50 17.69 4.94
CA SER A 171 -23.69 17.89 4.11
C SER A 171 -23.46 17.51 2.64
N MET A 172 -22.34 17.96 2.05
CA MET A 172 -22.00 17.66 0.65
C MET A 172 -21.74 16.17 0.42
N VAL A 173 -21.10 15.50 1.38
CA VAL A 173 -20.66 14.10 1.24
C VAL A 173 -21.68 13.12 1.82
N GLY A 174 -22.55 13.56 2.73
CA GLY A 174 -23.60 12.76 3.35
C GLY A 174 -23.10 11.80 4.42
N PHE A 175 -22.24 12.24 5.34
CA PHE A 175 -21.80 11.44 6.48
C PHE A 175 -22.23 12.01 7.83
N GLU A 176 -22.43 11.14 8.82
CA GLU A 176 -22.62 11.54 10.21
C GLU A 176 -21.28 11.64 10.96
N TYR A 177 -21.20 12.56 11.92
CA TYR A 177 -20.01 12.75 12.74
C TYR A 177 -20.35 13.12 14.18
N ARG A 178 -19.40 12.91 15.10
CA ARG A 178 -19.44 13.36 16.49
C ARG A 178 -18.12 14.01 16.87
N ILE A 179 -18.17 15.16 17.53
CA ILE A 179 -16.97 15.88 17.96
C ILE A 179 -16.53 15.38 19.33
N GLU A 180 -15.25 15.04 19.48
CA GLU A 180 -14.61 14.71 20.75
C GLU A 180 -13.42 15.66 20.99
N LEU A 181 -13.32 16.23 22.18
CA LEU A 181 -12.12 16.96 22.56
C LEU A 181 -11.01 15.99 22.98
N VAL A 182 -9.77 16.27 22.57
CA VAL A 182 -8.62 15.51 23.05
C VAL A 182 -8.45 15.75 24.57
N PRO A 183 -8.34 14.69 25.41
CA PRO A 183 -8.34 14.85 26.87
C PRO A 183 -7.20 15.71 27.44
N ASP A 184 -6.04 15.70 26.79
CA ASP A 184 -4.87 16.45 27.23
C ASP A 184 -4.77 17.84 26.58
N SER A 185 -5.74 18.22 25.74
CA SER A 185 -5.77 19.47 24.96
C SER A 185 -4.49 19.75 24.17
N LYS A 186 -3.75 18.72 23.77
CA LYS A 186 -2.49 18.84 23.01
C LYS A 186 -2.65 18.34 21.60
N TYR A 187 -1.88 18.95 20.70
CA TYR A 187 -1.75 18.51 19.31
C TYR A 187 -1.02 17.17 19.20
N GLY A 188 0.20 17.11 19.72
CA GLY A 188 1.01 15.91 19.73
C GLY A 188 2.48 16.24 19.85
N VAL A 189 3.10 15.69 20.88
CA VAL A 189 4.54 15.76 21.15
C VAL A 189 4.99 14.34 21.44
N ILE A 190 6.11 13.95 20.83
CA ILE A 190 6.75 12.67 21.12
C ILE A 190 7.49 12.76 22.45
N ASP A 191 7.22 11.82 23.33
CA ASP A 191 8.04 11.57 24.50
C ASP A 191 9.33 10.88 24.04
N LEU A 192 10.47 11.53 24.27
CA LEU A 192 11.78 11.04 23.81
C LEU A 192 12.29 9.84 24.63
N GLU A 193 11.74 9.61 25.83
CA GLU A 193 12.12 8.48 26.68
C GLU A 193 11.33 7.22 26.31
N THR A 194 10.03 7.37 26.08
CA THR A 194 9.13 6.24 25.78
C THR A 194 8.94 6.00 24.27
N GLY A 195 9.20 7.02 23.44
CA GLY A 195 8.92 7.02 22.00
C GLY A 195 7.42 7.16 21.68
N GLU A 196 6.56 7.38 22.67
CA GLU A 196 5.12 7.52 22.47
C GLU A 196 4.73 8.96 22.13
N TRP A 197 3.76 9.11 21.23
CA TRP A 197 3.12 10.42 21.03
C TRP A 197 2.02 10.64 22.06
N ASN A 198 1.72 11.91 22.36
CA ASN A 198 0.51 12.34 23.07
C ASN A 198 -0.45 13.10 22.15
N GLY A 199 -1.48 13.73 22.71
CA GLY A 199 -2.36 14.62 21.97
C GLY A 199 -3.25 13.92 20.94
N ILE A 200 -3.67 14.71 19.95
CA ILE A 200 -4.43 14.24 18.80
C ILE A 200 -3.63 13.19 18.02
N VAL A 201 -2.31 13.37 17.87
CA VAL A 201 -1.44 12.39 17.19
C VAL A 201 -1.54 11.01 17.84
N LYS A 202 -1.50 10.92 19.18
CA LYS A 202 -1.71 9.64 19.88
C LYS A 202 -3.06 9.03 19.55
N GLN A 203 -4.13 9.83 19.55
CA GLN A 203 -5.46 9.33 19.25
C GLN A 203 -5.56 8.76 17.83
N LEU A 204 -4.92 9.38 16.85
CA LEU A 204 -4.91 8.89 15.47
C LEU A 204 -4.16 7.56 15.34
N MET A 205 -3.01 7.42 16.02
CA MET A 205 -2.23 6.18 15.99
C MET A 205 -2.95 5.04 16.70
N ASP A 206 -3.48 5.29 17.90
CA ASP A 206 -4.14 4.28 18.74
C ASP A 206 -5.48 3.83 18.14
N LYS A 207 -6.22 4.77 17.51
CA LYS A 207 -7.53 4.51 16.92
C LYS A 207 -7.47 4.19 15.42
N ASN A 208 -6.40 3.59 14.92
CA ASN A 208 -6.23 3.02 13.56
C ASN A 208 -7.31 1.97 13.12
N LYS A 209 -8.45 1.89 13.81
CA LYS A 209 -9.65 1.11 13.45
C LYS A 209 -10.89 1.95 13.17
N TYR A 210 -10.92 3.24 13.48
CA TYR A 210 -12.04 4.12 13.18
C TYR A 210 -11.56 5.33 12.38
N GLN A 211 -12.34 5.71 11.36
CA GLN A 211 -12.06 6.88 10.52
C GLN A 211 -12.12 8.14 11.39
N LEU A 212 -10.98 8.54 11.97
CA LEU A 212 -10.84 9.82 12.63
C LEU A 212 -10.43 10.89 11.61
N PHE A 213 -11.10 12.02 11.72
CA PHE A 213 -10.71 13.24 11.01
C PHE A 213 -10.17 14.22 12.04
N GLU A 214 -9.05 14.84 11.71
CA GLU A 214 -8.43 15.88 12.51
C GLU A 214 -8.69 17.24 11.88
N MET A 215 -9.11 18.21 12.69
CA MET A 215 -9.08 19.62 12.32
C MET A 215 -8.02 20.31 13.18
N LEU A 216 -6.82 20.47 12.61
CA LEU A 216 -5.73 21.23 13.24
C LEU A 216 -5.88 22.71 12.96
N THR A 217 -5.76 23.49 14.02
CA THR A 217 -5.46 24.92 13.92
C THR A 217 -3.96 25.11 13.76
N PHE A 218 -3.56 25.98 12.83
CA PHE A 218 -2.15 26.24 12.56
C PHE A 218 -1.59 27.22 13.59
N ASN A 219 -0.83 26.72 14.56
CA ASN A 219 0.07 27.58 15.35
C ASN A 219 1.51 27.06 15.30
N HIS A 220 2.24 27.59 14.30
CA HIS A 220 3.68 27.78 14.26
C HIS A 220 4.59 26.68 14.86
N ILE A 221 4.41 25.41 14.46
CA ILE A 221 5.48 24.42 14.58
C ILE A 221 6.53 24.75 13.51
N LYS A 222 7.64 25.36 13.95
CA LYS A 222 8.81 25.67 13.12
C LYS A 222 9.41 24.37 12.55
N GLU A 223 9.40 24.29 11.22
CA GLU A 223 10.36 23.62 10.34
C GLU A 223 10.89 22.23 10.74
N ASN A 224 10.16 21.19 10.33
CA ASN A 224 10.72 20.17 9.42
C ASN A 224 9.61 19.33 8.77
N ASN A 225 9.23 19.71 7.55
CA ASN A 225 8.65 18.84 6.52
C ASN A 225 7.33 18.07 6.78
N SER A 226 6.29 18.66 7.40
CA SER A 226 4.88 18.24 7.17
C SER A 226 3.84 19.30 7.56
N SER A 227 4.13 20.58 7.33
CA SER A 227 3.18 21.66 7.58
C SER A 227 2.32 21.91 6.33
N LYS A 228 1.30 21.07 6.08
CA LYS A 228 0.31 21.30 5.02
C LYS A 228 -1.11 21.14 5.55
N LEU A 229 -1.74 22.31 5.77
CA LEU A 229 -3.16 22.64 5.66
C LEU A 229 -4.17 21.46 5.68
N CYS A 230 -4.94 21.34 6.76
CA CYS A 230 -6.05 20.37 6.97
C CYS A 230 -7.15 20.34 5.90
N ILE A 231 -7.17 21.28 4.96
CA ILE A 231 -8.10 21.21 3.82
C ILE A 231 -7.75 20.01 2.93
N TYR A 232 -6.45 19.71 2.74
CA TYR A 232 -6.05 18.60 1.88
C TYR A 232 -6.36 17.24 2.48
N ASP A 233 -6.25 17.05 3.79
CA ASP A 233 -6.52 15.72 4.39
C ASP A 233 -8.01 15.38 4.42
N ILE A 234 -8.88 16.38 4.64
CA ILE A 234 -10.34 16.17 4.52
C ILE A 234 -10.71 15.89 3.06
N LEU A 235 -10.18 16.66 2.11
CA LEU A 235 -10.41 16.42 0.69
C LEU A 235 -9.81 15.11 0.20
N ASP A 236 -8.63 14.68 0.66
CA ASP A 236 -7.99 13.41 0.24
C ASP A 236 -8.74 12.19 0.80
N ALA A 237 -9.37 12.34 1.98
CA ALA A 237 -10.26 11.33 2.54
C ALA A 237 -11.66 11.31 1.88
N VAL A 238 -12.12 12.44 1.34
CA VAL A 238 -13.37 12.53 0.55
C VAL A 238 -13.15 12.13 -0.90
N THR A 239 -12.04 12.50 -1.53
CA THR A 239 -11.71 12.15 -2.93
C THR A 239 -11.24 10.72 -3.10
N LYS A 240 -10.77 10.04 -2.04
CA LYS A 240 -10.67 8.57 -2.01
C LYS A 240 -12.04 7.86 -1.98
N ARG A 241 -13.16 8.59 -1.95
CA ARG A 241 -14.53 8.06 -2.12
C ARG A 241 -15.01 8.03 -3.59
N GLU A 242 -14.23 8.49 -4.56
CA GLU A 242 -14.48 8.37 -6.02
C GLU A 242 -13.43 7.45 -6.70
#